data_AF-A0A846BXA2-F1
#
_entry.id   AF-A0A846BXA2-F1
#
_cell.length_a   1.000
_cell.length_b   1.000
_cell.length_c   1.000
_cell.angle_alpha   90.00
_cell.angle_beta   90.00
_cell.angle_gamma   90.00
#
_symmetry.space_group_name_H-M   'P 1'
#
loop_
_entity.id
_entity.type
_entity.pdbx_description
1 polymer ?
#
loop_
_entity_poly.entity_id
_entity_poly.type
_entity_poly.pdbx_seq_one_letter_code
_entity_poly.pdbx_strand_id
1 'polypeptide(L)' 'MSHNSKKIRELIENAGCELLFLPSYSPDLNPIEHWWNQIKTAIRKELPKYDFNIHQAADAAFQYL' A
#
# COMPACT_ATOMS: atom_id res chain seq x y z
N MET A 1 11.56 -7.13 -11.37
CA MET A 1 10.90 -8.46 -11.42
C MET A 1 10.59 -8.88 -9.99
N SER A 2 9.33 -8.87 -9.52
CA SER A 2 9.03 -9.43 -8.18
C SER A 2 7.57 -9.82 -7.85
N HIS A 3 6.61 -9.74 -8.77
CA HIS A 3 5.20 -10.08 -8.44
C HIS A 3 4.63 -11.29 -9.20
N ASN A 4 5.44 -11.95 -10.04
CA ASN A 4 4.99 -13.03 -10.93
C ASN A 4 5.63 -14.38 -10.59
N SER A 5 6.01 -14.63 -9.34
CA SER A 5 6.62 -15.91 -8.96
C SER A 5 5.56 -16.96 -8.68
N LYS A 6 5.83 -18.22 -9.09
CA LYS A 6 4.96 -19.38 -8.83
C LYS A 6 4.63 -19.53 -7.33
N LYS A 7 5.60 -19.24 -6.46
CA LYS A 7 5.44 -19.27 -5.00
C LYS A 7 4.38 -18.29 -4.50
N ILE A 8 4.32 -17.06 -5.04
CA ILE A 8 3.32 -16.06 -4.64
C ILE A 8 1.92 -16.56 -4.98
N ARG A 9 1.73 -17.14 -6.17
CA ARG A 9 0.45 -17.72 -6.59
C ARG A 9 0.00 -18.84 -5.65
N GLU A 10 0.88 -19.81 -5.37
CA GLU A 10 0.57 -20.93 -4.47
C GLU A 10 0.16 -20.45 -3.06
N LEU A 11 0.85 -19.45 -2.51
CA LEU A 11 0.51 -18.89 -1.19
C LEU A 11 -0.86 -18.20 -1.18
N ILE A 12 -1.20 -17.47 -2.24
CA ILE A 12 -2.48 -16.76 -2.36
C ILE A 12 -3.64 -17.75 -2.54
N GLU A 13 -3.47 -18.74 -3.41
CA GLU A 13 -4.49 -19.77 -3.67
C GLU A 13 -4.72 -20.64 -2.41
N ASN A 14 -3.65 -20.99 -1.66
CA ASN A 14 -3.77 -21.71 -0.39
C ASN A 14 -4.49 -20.90 0.71
N ALA A 15 -4.45 -19.58 0.64
CA ALA A 15 -5.22 -18.70 1.53
C ALA A 15 -6.69 -18.54 1.11
N GLY A 16 -7.11 -19.18 0.00
CA GLY A 16 -8.46 -19.05 -0.56
C GLY A 16 -8.69 -17.75 -1.33
N CYS A 17 -7.63 -17.05 -1.71
CA CYS A 17 -7.70 -15.79 -2.46
C CYS A 17 -7.37 -16.02 -3.95
N GLU A 18 -7.80 -15.07 -4.77
CA GLU A 18 -7.46 -15.05 -6.20
C GLU A 18 -6.45 -13.94 -6.51
N LEU A 19 -5.54 -14.22 -7.46
CA LEU A 19 -4.53 -13.28 -7.88
C LEU A 19 -5.00 -12.48 -9.11
N LEU A 20 -5.25 -11.19 -8.90
CA LEU A 20 -5.59 -10.24 -9.97
C LEU A 20 -4.33 -9.51 -10.46
N PHE A 21 -3.99 -9.68 -11.74
CA PHE A 21 -2.88 -8.97 -12.37
C PHE A 21 -3.38 -7.70 -13.05
N LEU A 22 -2.66 -6.60 -12.84
CA LEU A 22 -2.84 -5.35 -13.58
C LEU A 22 -1.92 -5.32 -14.81
N PRO A 23 -2.37 -4.75 -15.93
CA PRO A 23 -1.51 -4.48 -17.07
C PRO A 23 -0.33 -3.57 -16.68
N SER A 24 0.81 -3.74 -17.36
CA SER A 24 1.99 -2.90 -17.15
C SER A 24 1.67 -1.43 -17.42
N TYR A 25 2.17 -0.54 -16.57
CA TYR A 25 1.99 0.91 -16.66
C TYR A 25 0.53 1.38 -16.64
N SER A 26 -0.38 0.62 -15.99
CA SER A 26 -1.77 1.01 -15.76
C SER A 26 -2.05 1.41 -14.30
N PRO A 27 -1.46 2.50 -13.79
CA PRO A 27 -1.75 2.98 -12.43
C PRO A 27 -3.21 3.41 -12.28
N ASP A 28 -3.85 3.85 -13.36
CA ASP A 28 -5.27 4.18 -13.44
C ASP A 28 -6.19 3.02 -13.08
N LEU A 29 -5.73 1.77 -13.28
CA LEU A 29 -6.47 0.56 -12.92
C LEU A 29 -6.22 0.10 -11.49
N ASN A 30 -5.39 0.79 -10.72
CA ASN A 30 -5.10 0.47 -9.33
C ASN A 30 -5.84 1.41 -8.37
N PRO A 31 -6.93 0.97 -7.71
CA PRO A 31 -7.78 1.85 -6.89
C PRO A 31 -7.03 2.60 -5.78
N ILE A 32 -5.93 2.04 -5.26
CA ILE A 32 -5.13 2.68 -4.21
C ILE A 32 -4.47 3.98 -4.68
N GLU A 33 -4.24 4.16 -5.99
CA GLU A 33 -3.57 5.35 -6.53
C GLU A 33 -4.33 6.63 -6.21
N HIS A 34 -5.66 6.56 -6.17
CA HIS A 34 -6.52 7.69 -5.80
C HIS A 34 -6.37 8.10 -4.33
N TRP A 35 -5.95 7.18 -3.47
CA TRP A 35 -5.82 7.42 -2.03
C TRP A 35 -4.44 7.97 -1.63
N TRP A 36 -3.42 7.82 -2.47
CA TRP A 36 -2.05 8.22 -2.11
C TRP A 36 -1.90 9.68 -1.72
N ASN A 37 -2.66 10.59 -2.34
CA ASN A 37 -2.60 12.01 -1.97
C ASN A 37 -3.09 12.24 -0.53
N GLN A 38 -4.18 11.60 -0.14
CA GLN A 38 -4.74 11.70 1.20
C GLN A 38 -3.82 11.05 2.24
N ILE A 39 -3.34 9.83 1.97
CA ILE A 39 -2.42 9.10 2.85
C ILE A 39 -1.15 9.93 3.10
N LYS A 40 -0.49 10.42 2.04
CA LYS A 40 0.70 11.27 2.19
C LYS A 40 0.43 12.54 2.96
N THR A 41 -0.75 13.14 2.79
CA THR A 41 -1.14 14.34 3.52
C THR A 41 -1.33 14.06 5.00
N ALA A 42 -1.98 12.96 5.37
CA ALA A 42 -2.15 12.54 6.75
C ALA A 42 -0.79 12.27 7.42
N ILE A 43 0.08 11.49 6.78
CA ILE A 43 1.41 11.18 7.30
C ILE A 43 2.25 12.45 7.52
N ARG A 44 2.23 13.38 6.57
CA ARG A 44 2.98 14.65 6.69
C ARG A 44 2.54 15.51 7.88
N LYS A 45 1.28 15.42 8.28
CA LYS A 45 0.76 16.13 9.47
C LYS A 45 1.27 15.50 10.78
N GLU A 46 1.52 14.20 10.79
CA GLU A 46 2.01 13.47 11.96
C GLU A 46 3.54 13.53 12.10
N LEU A 47 4.30 13.63 11.00
CA LEU A 47 5.78 13.61 11.00
C LEU A 47 6.45 14.49 12.07
N PRO A 48 6.06 15.77 12.27
CA PRO A 48 6.70 16.62 13.27
C PRO A 48 6.52 16.14 14.71
N LYS A 49 5.48 15.33 15.00
CA LYS A 49 5.22 14.80 16.35
C LYS A 49 6.12 13.61 16.69
N TYR A 50 6.73 12.99 15.69
CA TYR A 50 7.53 11.76 15.83
C TYR A 50 8.98 11.95 15.38
N ASP A 51 9.53 13.17 15.50
CA ASP A 51 10.90 13.50 15.06
C ASP A 51 11.18 13.03 13.62
N PHE A 52 10.19 13.21 12.75
CA PHE A 52 10.23 12.78 11.35
C PHE A 52 10.45 11.28 11.13
N ASN A 53 10.19 10.43 12.13
CA ASN A 53 10.13 8.99 11.99
C ASN A 53 8.89 8.58 11.18
N ILE A 54 9.13 8.07 9.97
CA ILE A 54 8.06 7.72 9.03
C ILE A 54 7.19 6.56 9.49
N HIS A 55 7.75 5.58 10.20
CA HIS A 55 6.98 4.41 10.66
C HIS A 55 5.96 4.81 11.71
N GLN A 56 6.41 5.56 12.74
CA GLN A 56 5.53 6.03 13.80
C GLN A 56 4.48 7.03 13.29
N ALA A 57 4.88 7.94 12.39
CA ALA A 57 3.95 8.88 11.78
C ALA A 57 2.92 8.19 10.87
N ALA A 58 3.32 7.14 10.15
CA ALA A 58 2.40 6.34 9.35
C ALA A 58 1.40 5.58 10.23
N ASP A 59 1.87 4.88 11.27
CA ASP A 59 1.01 4.16 12.22
C ASP A 59 -0.03 5.11 12.84
N ALA A 60 0.40 6.30 13.26
CA ALA A 60 -0.50 7.31 13.81
C ALA A 60 -1.49 7.86 12.77
N ALA A 61 -1.04 8.09 11.53
CA ALA A 61 -1.92 8.58 10.46
C ALA A 61 -3.01 7.57 10.10
N PHE A 62 -2.69 6.26 10.09
CA PHE A 62 -3.66 5.20 9.77
C PHE A 62 -4.66 4.92 10.90
N GLN A 63 -4.45 5.40 12.13
CA GLN A 63 -5.45 5.28 13.21
C GLN A 63 -6.72 6.13 12.96
N TYR A 64 -6.61 7.17 12.13
CA TYR A 64 -7.68 8.15 11.90
C TYR A 64 -8.03 8.36 10.42
N LEU A 65 -7.47 7.53 9.52
CA LEU A 65 -7.86 7.40 8.12
C LEU A 65 -8.94 6.32 7.98
#